data_AF-A0A4S8N029-F1
#
_entry.id   AF-A0A4S8N029-F1
#
_cell.length_a   1.000
_cell.length_b   1.000
_cell.length_c   1.000
_cell.angle_alpha   90.00
_cell.angle_beta   90.00
_cell.angle_gamma   90.00
#
_symmetry.space_group_name_H-M   'P 1'
#
loop_
_entity.id
_entity.type
_entity.pdbx_description
1 polymer ?
#
loop_
_entity_poly.entity_id
_entity_poly.type
_entity_poly.pdbx_seq_one_letter_code
_entity_poly.pdbx_strand_id
1 'polypeptide(L)'
;MDESLILKYLGLPNDYQPSPTEEPANFLIKHLSQLPPHLSAKFSSVVTPKQRTIISAVRNRRLNYTRSNPTDLSFANAKHEWPNLWQGRERRGVEEGSEEKQWAENSFMEGAPKHVKKLGSLLGGYEEEREAERVRTLRREQMVAQEDEFVPEEDESDSELDEAESRGPEPDESEADAKMAFERRIHELFIYGLLERYDYDKVDWDENLDAENDRELEERWFDEEDED
;
A
#
# COMPACT_ATOMS: atom_id res chain seq x y z
N MET A 1 17.79 16.39 -10.12
CA MET A 1 18.78 15.30 -9.98
C MET A 1 20.07 15.73 -10.69
N ASP A 2 21.25 15.44 -10.14
CA ASP A 2 22.55 15.83 -10.74
C ASP A 2 23.16 14.65 -11.50
N GLU A 3 22.95 14.65 -12.81
CA GLU A 3 23.38 13.62 -13.75
C GLU A 3 24.90 13.44 -13.76
N SER A 4 25.65 14.53 -13.63
CA SER A 4 27.12 14.52 -13.71
C SER A 4 27.75 13.66 -12.60
N LEU A 5 27.16 13.68 -11.40
CA LEU A 5 27.62 12.86 -10.28
C LEU A 5 27.38 11.37 -10.50
N ILE A 6 26.23 11.02 -11.09
CA ILE A 6 25.84 9.63 -11.34
C ILE A 6 26.72 9.03 -12.44
N LEU A 7 26.90 9.75 -13.55
CA LEU A 7 27.76 9.30 -14.65
C LEU A 7 29.22 9.22 -14.20
N LYS A 8 29.71 10.21 -13.45
CA LYS A 8 31.07 10.19 -12.89
C LYS A 8 31.31 9.02 -11.94
N TYR A 9 30.32 8.68 -11.10
CA TYR A 9 30.42 7.55 -10.19
C TYR A 9 30.56 6.22 -10.94
N LEU A 10 29.78 6.03 -12.01
CA LEU A 10 29.84 4.84 -12.85
C LEU A 10 31.01 4.86 -13.86
N GLY A 11 31.80 5.94 -13.91
CA GLY A 11 32.86 6.12 -14.89
C GLY A 11 32.37 6.24 -16.33
N LEU A 12 31.12 6.68 -16.52
CA LEU A 12 30.50 6.83 -17.83
C LEU A 12 30.77 8.23 -18.42
N PRO A 13 30.85 8.36 -19.77
CA PRO A 13 30.91 9.65 -20.45
C PRO A 13 29.66 10.51 -20.20
N ASN A 14 29.80 11.84 -20.32
CA ASN A 14 28.68 12.77 -20.14
C ASN A 14 27.61 12.69 -21.25
N ASP A 15 27.95 12.10 -22.40
CA ASP A 15 27.06 11.86 -23.55
C ASP A 15 26.54 10.41 -23.59
N TYR A 16 26.65 9.67 -22.48
CA TYR A 16 26.21 8.28 -22.40
C TYR A 16 24.70 8.14 -22.60
N GLN A 17 24.32 7.11 -23.35
CA GLN A 17 22.92 6.74 -23.57
C GLN A 17 22.67 5.29 -23.15
N PRO A 18 21.56 4.99 -22.43
CA PRO A 18 20.49 5.90 -22.00
C PRO A 18 20.95 6.94 -20.97
N SER A 19 20.47 8.18 -21.05
CA SER A 19 20.80 9.24 -20.08
C SER A 19 20.02 9.04 -18.76
N PRO A 20 20.63 9.31 -17.60
CA PRO A 20 19.96 9.36 -16.30
C PRO A 20 18.78 10.34 -16.22
N THR A 21 18.78 11.41 -17.03
CA THR A 21 17.76 12.45 -16.99
C THR A 21 16.68 12.23 -18.06
N GLU A 22 17.09 11.91 -19.29
CA GLU A 22 16.16 11.75 -20.42
C GLU A 22 15.49 10.37 -20.44
N GLU A 23 16.23 9.31 -20.12
CA GLU A 23 15.75 7.93 -20.10
C GLU A 23 16.05 7.23 -18.75
N PRO A 24 15.58 7.80 -17.62
CA PRO A 24 15.96 7.34 -16.29
C PRO A 24 15.59 5.87 -16.03
N ALA A 25 14.44 5.41 -16.52
CA ALA A 25 14.03 4.01 -16.36
C ALA A 25 14.97 3.04 -17.10
N ASN A 26 15.29 3.32 -18.36
CA ASN A 26 16.21 2.50 -19.15
C ASN A 26 17.62 2.51 -18.58
N PHE A 27 18.06 3.66 -18.05
CA PHE A 27 19.33 3.79 -17.35
C PHE A 27 19.37 2.91 -16.10
N LEU A 28 18.34 2.97 -15.25
CA LEU A 28 18.24 2.16 -14.04
C LEU A 28 18.17 0.66 -14.35
N ILE A 29 17.47 0.23 -15.41
CA ILE A 29 17.46 -1.18 -15.83
C ILE A 29 18.89 -1.71 -16.04
N LYS A 30 19.79 -0.88 -16.56
CA LYS A 30 21.18 -1.29 -16.85
C LYS A 30 22.12 -1.16 -15.65
N HIS A 31 21.91 -0.14 -14.81
CA HIS A 31 22.94 0.29 -13.85
C HIS A 31 22.48 0.29 -12.39
N LEU A 32 21.24 -0.09 -12.08
CA LEU A 32 20.73 -0.06 -10.69
C LEU A 32 21.60 -0.86 -9.72
N SER A 33 22.07 -2.06 -10.10
CA SER A 33 22.91 -2.90 -9.25
C SER A 33 24.31 -2.33 -8.97
N GLN A 34 24.74 -1.34 -9.74
CA GLN A 34 26.04 -0.67 -9.56
C GLN A 34 25.90 0.60 -8.73
N LEU A 35 24.68 1.14 -8.60
CA LEU A 35 24.41 2.41 -7.95
C LEU A 35 24.11 2.22 -6.46
N PRO A 36 24.82 2.90 -5.56
CA PRO A 36 24.55 2.85 -4.15
C PRO A 36 23.20 3.52 -3.82
N PRO A 37 22.55 3.18 -2.68
CA PRO A 37 21.18 3.60 -2.40
C PRO A 37 20.96 5.12 -2.41
N HIS A 38 21.95 5.88 -1.93
CA HIS A 38 21.89 7.35 -1.89
C HIS A 38 21.93 8.02 -3.28
N LEU A 39 22.49 7.36 -4.30
CA LEU A 39 22.42 7.82 -5.69
C LEU A 39 21.13 7.34 -6.36
N SER A 40 20.72 6.10 -6.09
CA SER A 40 19.47 5.52 -6.59
C SER A 40 18.25 6.31 -6.12
N ALA A 41 18.20 6.76 -4.86
CA ALA A 41 17.14 7.60 -4.32
C ALA A 41 16.95 8.95 -5.04
N LYS A 42 17.96 9.45 -5.78
CA LYS A 42 17.81 10.69 -6.57
C LYS A 42 16.84 10.52 -7.73
N PHE A 43 16.69 9.30 -8.23
CA PHE A 43 15.74 8.98 -9.29
C PHE A 43 14.29 9.09 -8.84
N SER A 44 14.02 9.16 -7.52
CA SER A 44 12.66 9.31 -7.03
C SER A 44 11.96 10.59 -7.45
N SER A 45 12.74 11.63 -7.71
CA SER A 45 12.24 12.91 -8.21
C SER A 45 11.83 12.90 -9.69
N VAL A 46 12.25 11.88 -10.46
CA VAL A 46 12.07 11.81 -11.92
C VAL A 46 11.35 10.55 -12.40
N VAL A 47 11.35 9.47 -11.61
CA VAL A 47 10.66 8.21 -11.91
C VAL A 47 9.63 7.91 -10.83
N THR A 48 8.37 7.84 -11.24
CA THR A 48 7.25 7.48 -10.36
C THR A 48 7.35 6.02 -9.89
N PRO A 49 6.77 5.65 -8.73
CA PRO A 49 6.74 4.27 -8.27
C PRO A 49 6.16 3.28 -9.28
N LYS A 50 5.14 3.70 -10.06
CA LYS A 50 4.56 2.93 -11.16
C LYS A 50 5.56 2.68 -12.28
N GLN A 51 6.30 3.71 -12.73
CA GLN A 51 7.32 3.55 -13.78
C GLN A 51 8.49 2.67 -13.34
N ARG A 52 8.89 2.74 -12.06
CA ARG A 52 9.97 1.90 -11.52
C ARG A 52 9.64 0.41 -11.56
N THR A 53 8.36 0.03 -11.66
CA THR A 53 7.97 -1.38 -11.77
C THR A 53 8.53 -2.07 -13.00
N ILE A 54 8.92 -1.33 -14.05
CA ILE A 54 9.55 -1.90 -15.26
C ILE A 54 10.91 -2.51 -14.91
N ILE A 55 11.57 -2.00 -13.86
CA ILE A 55 12.85 -2.49 -13.37
C ILE A 55 12.60 -3.76 -12.54
N SER A 56 13.10 -4.90 -13.01
CA SER A 56 12.88 -6.21 -12.37
C SER A 56 13.37 -6.25 -10.92
N ALA A 57 14.55 -5.69 -10.63
CA ALA A 57 15.08 -5.63 -9.28
C ALA A 57 14.13 -4.92 -8.31
N VAL A 58 13.58 -3.76 -8.71
CA VAL A 58 12.58 -3.03 -7.89
C VAL A 58 11.33 -3.87 -7.66
N ARG A 59 10.80 -4.51 -8.72
CA ARG A 59 9.62 -5.39 -8.58
C ARG A 59 9.89 -6.56 -7.64
N ASN A 60 11.08 -7.16 -7.72
CA ASN A 60 11.49 -8.27 -6.87
C ASN A 60 11.65 -7.82 -5.41
N ARG A 61 12.27 -6.66 -5.15
CA ARG A 61 12.37 -6.08 -3.80
C ARG A 61 10.99 -5.87 -3.18
N ARG A 62 10.04 -5.33 -3.94
CA ARG A 62 8.64 -5.17 -3.48
C ARG A 62 7.96 -6.50 -3.22
N LEU A 63 8.15 -7.49 -4.08
CA LEU A 63 7.61 -8.83 -3.87
C LEU A 63 8.18 -9.45 -2.59
N ASN A 64 9.49 -9.36 -2.36
CA ASN A 64 10.16 -9.85 -1.15
C ASN A 64 9.67 -9.11 0.09
N TYR A 65 9.46 -7.80 -0.01
CA TYR A 65 8.86 -7.00 1.05
C TYR A 65 7.45 -7.47 1.40
N THR A 66 6.58 -7.76 0.43
CA THR A 66 5.24 -8.30 0.74
C THR A 66 5.29 -9.68 1.42
N ARG A 67 6.27 -10.51 1.06
CA ARG A 67 6.44 -11.86 1.65
C ARG A 67 6.89 -11.82 3.10
N SER A 68 7.54 -10.74 3.55
CA SER A 68 7.94 -10.59 4.96
C SER A 68 6.78 -10.18 5.87
N ASN A 69 5.56 -10.02 5.32
CA ASN A 69 4.34 -9.59 6.02
C ASN A 69 4.58 -8.31 6.86
N PRO A 70 4.90 -7.19 6.21
CA PRO A 70 5.28 -5.97 6.89
C PRO A 70 4.05 -5.33 7.53
N THR A 71 4.25 -4.71 8.70
CA THR A 71 3.12 -4.22 9.52
C THR A 71 2.29 -3.17 8.82
N ASP A 72 2.89 -2.33 8.00
CA ASP A 72 2.24 -1.26 7.23
C ASP A 72 1.31 -1.76 6.12
N LEU A 73 1.53 -2.98 5.60
CA LEU A 73 0.64 -3.63 4.63
C LEU A 73 -0.37 -4.59 5.27
N SER A 74 -0.32 -4.79 6.59
CA SER A 74 -1.28 -5.63 7.32
C SER A 74 -2.71 -5.10 7.19
N PHE A 75 -3.71 -5.99 7.30
CA PHE A 75 -5.12 -5.63 7.21
C PHE A 75 -5.51 -4.37 8.00
N ALA A 76 -5.13 -4.29 9.28
CA ALA A 76 -5.51 -3.19 10.17
C ALA A 76 -4.98 -1.84 9.65
N ASN A 77 -3.68 -1.77 9.36
CA ASN A 77 -3.05 -0.54 8.88
C ASN A 77 -3.51 -0.18 7.47
N ALA A 78 -3.62 -1.16 6.58
CA ALA A 78 -4.04 -0.94 5.21
C ALA A 78 -5.52 -0.49 5.11
N LYS A 79 -6.40 -1.02 5.97
CA LYS A 79 -7.80 -0.58 6.07
C LYS A 79 -7.90 0.89 6.52
N HIS A 80 -7.03 1.31 7.44
CA HIS A 80 -6.97 2.68 7.92
C HIS A 80 -6.41 3.66 6.86
N GLU A 81 -5.33 3.27 6.17
CA GLU A 81 -4.67 4.12 5.16
C GLU A 81 -5.44 4.19 3.84
N TRP A 82 -6.00 3.05 3.38
CA TRP A 82 -6.73 2.95 2.12
C TRP A 82 -8.16 2.41 2.32
N PRO A 83 -9.00 3.10 3.10
CA PRO A 83 -10.34 2.62 3.46
C PRO A 83 -11.28 2.52 2.24
N ASN A 84 -10.99 3.26 1.18
CA ASN A 84 -11.69 3.21 -0.10
C ASN A 84 -11.47 1.89 -0.86
N LEU A 85 -10.33 1.22 -0.63
CA LEU A 85 -10.03 -0.08 -1.24
C LEU A 85 -10.75 -1.23 -0.53
N TRP A 86 -11.17 -1.04 0.71
CA TRP A 86 -11.94 -2.01 1.49
C TRP A 86 -13.42 -2.02 1.06
N GLN A 87 -13.91 -3.18 0.60
CA GLN A 87 -15.29 -3.36 0.13
C GLN A 87 -16.23 -4.02 1.16
N GLY A 88 -15.75 -4.32 2.38
CA GLY A 88 -16.56 -4.96 3.41
C GLY A 88 -17.75 -4.09 3.85
N ARG A 89 -18.87 -4.77 4.19
CA ARG A 89 -20.15 -4.18 4.66
C ARG A 89 -20.14 -3.72 6.12
N GLU A 90 -18.98 -3.61 6.75
CA GLU A 90 -18.87 -3.25 8.16
C GLU A 90 -19.19 -1.77 8.42
N ARG A 91 -19.79 -1.46 9.58
CA ARG A 91 -19.97 -0.07 10.04
C ARG A 91 -18.58 0.52 10.34
N ARG A 92 -18.19 1.53 9.57
CA ARG A 92 -16.87 2.16 9.62
C ARG A 92 -16.81 3.12 10.81
N GLY A 93 -15.68 3.17 11.52
CA GLY A 93 -15.48 4.04 12.69
C GLY A 93 -15.91 3.42 14.03
N VAL A 94 -16.39 2.17 14.04
CA VAL A 94 -16.86 1.49 15.26
C VAL A 94 -15.69 1.11 16.17
N GLU A 95 -14.58 0.67 15.59
CA GLU A 95 -13.39 0.25 16.35
C GLU A 95 -12.70 1.49 16.94
N GLU A 96 -12.45 2.51 16.13
CA GLU A 96 -11.89 3.80 16.53
C GLU A 96 -12.77 4.52 17.56
N GLY A 97 -14.09 4.51 17.36
CA GLY A 97 -15.05 5.01 18.34
C GLY A 97 -15.07 4.20 19.63
N SER A 98 -14.79 2.90 19.58
CA SER A 98 -14.67 2.05 20.78
C SER A 98 -13.36 2.31 21.53
N GLU A 99 -12.26 2.56 20.82
CA GLU A 99 -10.96 2.93 21.39
C GLU A 99 -11.03 4.31 22.05
N GLU A 100 -11.63 5.30 21.39
CA GLU A 100 -11.79 6.65 21.95
C GLU A 100 -12.73 6.63 23.16
N LYS A 101 -13.79 5.82 23.11
CA LYS A 101 -14.66 5.58 24.27
C LYS A 101 -13.88 4.96 25.43
N GLN A 102 -13.05 3.95 25.17
CA GLN A 102 -12.24 3.29 26.20
C GLN A 102 -11.19 4.23 26.78
N TRP A 103 -10.52 5.02 25.94
CA TRP A 103 -9.59 6.06 26.38
C TRP A 103 -10.29 7.09 27.26
N ALA A 104 -11.47 7.56 26.84
CA ALA A 104 -12.26 8.50 27.61
C ALA A 104 -12.63 7.89 28.97
N GLU A 105 -13.11 6.65 29.00
CA GLU A 105 -13.53 5.93 30.20
C GLU A 105 -12.39 5.63 31.19
N ASN A 106 -11.17 5.38 30.69
CA ASN A 106 -10.06 4.88 31.51
C ASN A 106 -8.97 5.92 31.78
N SER A 107 -8.79 6.94 30.93
CA SER A 107 -7.60 7.81 30.96
C SER A 107 -7.90 9.31 31.02
N PHE A 108 -9.12 9.74 30.69
CA PHE A 108 -9.44 11.18 30.54
C PHE A 108 -9.57 11.93 31.87
N MET A 109 -10.05 11.29 32.94
CA MET A 109 -10.04 11.85 34.31
C MET A 109 -10.14 10.75 35.38
N GLU A 110 -9.03 10.48 36.07
CA GLU A 110 -9.04 9.66 37.28
C GLU A 110 -9.80 10.39 38.41
N GLY A 111 -11.05 10.01 38.68
CA GLY A 111 -11.77 10.43 39.88
C GLY A 111 -13.26 10.76 39.76
N ALA A 112 -13.86 10.82 38.56
CA ALA A 112 -15.28 11.20 38.39
C ALA A 112 -16.08 10.26 37.45
N PRO A 113 -16.33 8.99 37.83
CA PRO A 113 -16.74 7.91 36.92
C PRO A 113 -18.11 8.08 36.22
N LYS A 114 -18.99 8.98 36.70
CA LYS A 114 -20.36 9.12 36.16
C LYS A 114 -20.47 10.03 34.93
N HIS A 115 -19.65 11.09 34.84
CA HIS A 115 -19.66 12.00 33.69
C HIS A 115 -18.81 11.46 32.53
N VAL A 116 -17.80 10.65 32.86
CA VAL A 116 -16.85 10.10 31.91
C VAL A 116 -17.48 9.07 30.97
N LYS A 117 -18.45 8.26 31.42
CA LYS A 117 -19.17 7.30 30.55
C LYS A 117 -20.00 7.97 29.45
N LYS A 118 -20.71 9.04 29.80
CA LYS A 118 -21.50 9.81 28.80
C LYS A 118 -20.59 10.52 27.82
N LEU A 119 -19.48 11.05 28.31
CA LEU A 119 -18.46 11.69 27.48
C LEU A 119 -17.81 10.68 26.52
N GLY A 120 -17.41 9.50 27.01
CA GLY A 120 -16.82 8.45 26.16
C GLY A 120 -17.78 7.92 25.12
N SER A 121 -19.07 7.75 25.46
CA SER A 121 -20.08 7.39 24.46
C SER A 121 -20.31 8.47 23.40
N LEU A 122 -20.16 9.75 23.77
CA LEU A 122 -20.33 10.88 22.87
C LEU A 122 -19.10 11.07 21.98
N LEU A 123 -17.90 10.97 22.54
CA LEU A 123 -16.61 11.01 21.83
C LEU A 123 -16.50 9.85 20.83
N GLY A 124 -16.79 8.61 21.25
CA GLY A 124 -16.80 7.47 20.35
C GLY A 124 -17.79 7.60 19.19
N GLY A 125 -18.97 8.18 19.44
CA GLY A 125 -19.94 8.47 18.37
C GLY A 125 -19.47 9.58 17.41
N TYR A 126 -18.78 10.60 17.91
CA TYR A 126 -18.20 11.65 17.07
C TYR A 126 -17.02 11.15 16.23
N GLU A 127 -16.23 10.20 16.75
CA GLU A 127 -15.14 9.58 15.99
C GLU A 127 -15.68 8.69 14.88
N GLU A 128 -16.72 7.91 15.17
CA GLU A 128 -17.42 7.12 14.16
C GLU A 128 -17.95 8.02 13.02
N GLU A 129 -18.56 9.16 13.37
CA GLU A 129 -19.06 10.13 12.39
C GLU A 129 -17.94 10.80 11.60
N ARG A 130 -16.83 11.16 12.25
CA ARG A 130 -15.65 11.76 11.64
C ARG A 130 -15.01 10.84 10.61
N GLU A 131 -14.81 9.57 10.96
CA GLU A 131 -14.19 8.61 10.05
C GLU A 131 -15.13 8.27 8.89
N ALA A 132 -16.44 8.18 9.15
CA ALA A 132 -17.43 8.03 8.08
C ALA A 132 -17.44 9.22 7.11
N GLU A 133 -17.27 10.45 7.60
CA GLU A 133 -17.16 11.65 6.75
C GLU A 133 -15.86 11.70 5.94
N ARG A 134 -14.72 11.32 6.55
CA ARG A 134 -13.42 11.19 5.86
C ARG A 134 -13.54 10.27 4.65
N VAL A 135 -14.11 9.08 4.85
CA VAL A 135 -14.34 8.10 3.79
C VAL A 135 -15.26 8.61 2.69
N ARG A 136 -16.37 9.28 3.06
CA ARG A 136 -17.28 9.87 2.06
C ARG A 136 -16.58 10.91 1.20
N THR A 137 -15.69 11.71 1.80
CA THR A 137 -14.92 12.72 1.09
C THR A 137 -13.90 12.08 0.15
N LEU A 138 -13.13 11.10 0.62
CA LEU A 138 -12.19 10.35 -0.23
C LEU A 138 -12.88 9.67 -1.42
N ARG A 139 -14.07 9.11 -1.23
CA ARG A 139 -14.86 8.52 -2.35
C ARG A 139 -15.27 9.57 -3.37
N ARG A 140 -15.72 10.75 -2.92
CA ARG A 140 -16.05 11.86 -3.83
C ARG A 140 -14.82 12.34 -4.59
N GLU A 141 -13.69 12.50 -3.91
CA GLU A 141 -12.41 12.89 -4.53
C GLU A 141 -11.95 11.87 -5.58
N GLN A 142 -12.08 10.57 -5.31
CA GLN A 142 -11.76 9.53 -6.28
C GLN A 142 -12.70 9.52 -7.49
N MET A 143 -14.00 9.73 -7.30
CA MET A 143 -14.93 9.82 -8.43
C MET A 143 -14.58 11.00 -9.34
N VAL A 144 -14.28 12.17 -8.75
CA VAL A 144 -13.83 13.35 -9.51
C VAL A 144 -12.50 13.08 -10.22
N ALA A 145 -11.55 12.42 -9.57
CA ALA A 145 -10.26 12.08 -10.18
C ALA A 145 -10.38 11.04 -11.32
N GLN A 146 -11.35 10.13 -11.25
CA GLN A 146 -11.65 9.17 -12.32
C GLN A 146 -12.42 9.80 -13.49
N GLU A 147 -13.26 10.81 -13.23
CA GLU A 147 -13.96 11.56 -14.29
C GLU A 147 -13.00 12.36 -15.19
N ASP A 148 -11.86 12.83 -14.66
CA ASP A 148 -10.82 13.52 -15.45
C ASP A 148 -10.00 12.56 -16.36
N GLU A 149 -10.07 11.23 -16.16
CA GLU A 149 -9.43 10.20 -17.01
C GLU A 149 -10.46 9.46 -17.92
N PHE A 150 -11.72 9.90 -17.94
CA PHE A 150 -12.79 9.20 -18.66
C PHE A 150 -12.70 9.37 -20.19
N VAL A 151 -12.24 8.32 -20.87
CA VAL A 151 -12.59 8.04 -22.26
C VAL A 151 -14.01 7.46 -22.26
N PRO A 152 -14.99 8.06 -22.94
CA PRO A 152 -16.34 7.53 -23.00
C PRO A 152 -16.37 6.19 -23.75
N GLU A 153 -16.56 5.09 -23.03
CA GLU A 153 -17.16 3.89 -23.60
C GLU A 153 -18.67 3.90 -23.29
N GLU A 154 -19.45 3.60 -24.31
CA GLU A 154 -20.89 3.82 -24.41
C GLU A 154 -21.73 3.00 -23.42
N ASP A 155 -22.85 3.61 -23.01
CA ASP A 155 -23.95 3.08 -22.21
C ASP A 155 -24.36 1.63 -22.52
N GLU A 156 -24.47 0.77 -21.49
CA GLU A 156 -25.55 -0.24 -21.42
C GLU A 156 -26.10 -0.42 -19.99
N SER A 157 -27.30 0.15 -19.81
CA SER A 157 -28.46 -0.33 -19.03
C SER A 157 -28.38 -0.45 -17.49
N ASP A 158 -29.06 0.53 -16.87
CA ASP A 158 -29.71 0.47 -15.56
C ASP A 158 -30.71 -0.70 -15.47
N SER A 159 -30.71 -1.42 -14.35
CA SER A 159 -31.72 -2.43 -14.00
C SER A 159 -31.69 -2.68 -12.48
N GLU A 160 -32.56 -1.95 -11.79
CA GLU A 160 -33.33 -2.29 -10.57
C GLU A 160 -32.82 -3.44 -9.68
N LEU A 161 -32.45 -3.11 -8.44
CA LEU A 161 -32.36 -4.07 -7.34
C LEU A 161 -32.75 -3.40 -6.01
N ASP A 162 -34.07 -3.27 -5.84
CA ASP A 162 -34.73 -3.16 -4.54
C ASP A 162 -35.25 -4.56 -4.13
N GLU A 163 -35.37 -4.79 -2.83
CA GLU A 163 -35.79 -6.04 -2.15
C GLU A 163 -34.76 -7.20 -2.04
N ALA A 164 -34.01 -7.17 -0.93
CA ALA A 164 -33.64 -8.39 -0.20
C ALA A 164 -33.48 -8.10 1.31
N GLU A 165 -34.61 -7.92 2.00
CA GLU A 165 -34.69 -8.18 3.45
C GLU A 165 -34.59 -9.69 3.72
N SER A 166 -33.98 -10.05 4.85
CA SER A 166 -33.98 -11.38 5.49
C SER A 166 -33.01 -12.44 4.96
N ARG A 167 -31.73 -12.34 5.36
CA ARG A 167 -30.96 -13.50 5.86
C ARG A 167 -30.16 -13.10 7.09
N GLY A 168 -30.32 -13.89 8.17
CA GLY A 168 -29.54 -13.79 9.41
C GLY A 168 -28.06 -14.11 9.18
N PRO A 169 -27.23 -14.01 10.23
CA PRO A 169 -25.80 -13.88 10.09
C PRO A 169 -25.17 -15.23 9.72
N GLU A 170 -24.63 -15.32 8.51
CA GLU A 170 -23.42 -16.11 8.25
C GLU A 170 -22.28 -15.11 8.07
N PRO A 171 -21.62 -14.64 9.15
CA PRO A 171 -20.71 -13.52 9.05
C PRO A 171 -19.23 -13.91 8.92
N ASP A 172 -18.83 -15.15 9.23
CA ASP A 172 -17.40 -15.39 9.47
C ASP A 172 -16.59 -15.80 8.23
N GLU A 173 -17.12 -16.68 7.36
CA GLU A 173 -16.39 -17.10 6.14
C GLU A 173 -16.29 -15.97 5.11
N SER A 174 -17.39 -15.24 4.89
CA SER A 174 -17.41 -14.11 3.95
C SER A 174 -16.52 -12.95 4.38
N GLU A 175 -16.35 -12.71 5.69
CA GLU A 175 -15.51 -11.63 6.18
C GLU A 175 -14.03 -12.01 6.12
N ALA A 176 -13.68 -13.25 6.48
CA ALA A 176 -12.32 -13.76 6.33
C ALA A 176 -11.88 -13.76 4.86
N ASP A 177 -12.75 -14.20 3.95
CA ASP A 177 -12.49 -14.16 2.51
C ASP A 177 -12.34 -12.73 1.99
N ALA A 178 -13.18 -11.79 2.47
CA ALA A 178 -13.04 -10.39 2.12
C ALA A 178 -11.71 -9.81 2.60
N LYS A 179 -11.28 -10.13 3.83
CA LYS A 179 -9.99 -9.72 4.41
C LYS A 179 -8.82 -10.21 3.54
N MET A 180 -8.81 -11.50 3.20
CA MET A 180 -7.77 -12.08 2.34
C MET A 180 -7.76 -11.43 0.95
N ALA A 181 -8.93 -11.20 0.35
CA ALA A 181 -9.03 -10.55 -0.96
C ALA A 181 -8.51 -9.10 -0.91
N PHE A 182 -8.76 -8.38 0.18
CA PHE A 182 -8.26 -7.04 0.39
C PHE A 182 -6.75 -7.00 0.57
N GLU A 183 -6.18 -7.83 1.47
CA GLU A 183 -4.73 -7.90 1.67
C GLU A 183 -4.02 -8.27 0.37
N ARG A 184 -4.56 -9.25 -0.38
CA ARG A 184 -4.05 -9.59 -1.71
C ARG A 184 -4.08 -8.39 -2.66
N ARG A 185 -5.18 -7.64 -2.70
CA ARG A 185 -5.29 -6.43 -3.53
C ARG A 185 -4.29 -5.35 -3.11
N ILE A 186 -4.08 -5.15 -1.82
CA ILE A 186 -3.07 -4.23 -1.29
C ILE A 186 -1.68 -4.65 -1.73
N HIS A 187 -1.34 -5.94 -1.62
CA HIS A 187 -0.04 -6.46 -2.08
C HIS A 187 0.14 -6.27 -3.59
N GLU A 188 -0.88 -6.56 -4.40
CA GLU A 188 -0.83 -6.38 -5.85
C GLU A 188 -0.61 -4.90 -6.22
N LEU A 189 -1.43 -3.99 -5.67
CA LEU A 189 -1.28 -2.55 -5.90
C LEU A 189 0.08 -2.04 -5.41
N PHE A 190 0.57 -2.55 -4.28
CA PHE A 190 1.89 -2.22 -3.77
C PHE A 190 2.97 -2.61 -4.78
N ILE A 191 3.02 -3.87 -5.21
CA ILE A 191 4.03 -4.37 -6.16
C ILE A 191 4.04 -3.52 -7.44
N TYR A 192 2.86 -3.14 -7.94
CA TYR A 192 2.73 -2.32 -9.15
C TYR A 192 2.89 -0.80 -8.94
N GLY A 193 3.24 -0.34 -7.73
CA GLY A 193 3.50 1.07 -7.49
C GLY A 193 2.24 1.94 -7.55
N LEU A 194 1.09 1.37 -7.20
CA LEU A 194 -0.25 1.96 -7.32
C LEU A 194 -0.90 2.31 -5.97
N LEU A 195 -0.23 2.05 -4.83
CA LEU A 195 -0.71 2.53 -3.54
C LEU A 195 -0.36 4.01 -3.38
N GLU A 196 -1.39 4.84 -3.31
CA GLU A 196 -1.23 6.26 -3.06
C GLU A 196 -0.64 6.51 -1.66
N ARG A 197 0.19 7.55 -1.54
CA ARG A 197 0.80 8.02 -0.28
C ARG A 197 1.73 7.02 0.43
N TYR A 198 1.98 5.85 -0.14
CA TYR A 198 2.98 4.92 0.36
C TYR A 198 4.40 5.42 0.04
N ASP A 199 5.30 5.34 1.02
CA ASP A 199 6.72 5.62 0.80
C ASP A 199 7.42 4.42 0.17
N TYR A 200 7.46 4.40 -1.17
CA TYR A 200 8.12 3.34 -1.94
C TYR A 200 9.65 3.38 -1.85
N ASP A 201 10.25 4.52 -1.50
CA ASP A 201 11.70 4.68 -1.56
C ASP A 201 12.42 3.81 -0.53
N LYS A 202 11.77 3.55 0.61
CA LYS A 202 12.29 2.65 1.65
C LYS A 202 12.39 1.18 1.21
N VAL A 203 11.71 0.81 0.12
CA VAL A 203 11.70 -0.56 -0.42
C VAL A 203 12.43 -0.62 -1.76
N ASP A 204 12.12 0.31 -2.67
CA ASP A 204 12.66 0.32 -4.02
C ASP A 204 14.18 0.43 -4.05
N TRP A 205 14.76 1.11 -3.06
CA TRP A 205 16.20 1.38 -2.97
C TRP A 205 16.90 0.58 -1.86
N ASP A 206 16.18 -0.32 -1.18
CA ASP A 206 16.77 -1.21 -0.17
C ASP A 206 17.39 -2.43 -0.82
N GLU A 207 18.72 -2.44 -0.89
CA GLU A 207 19.51 -3.54 -1.46
C GLU A 207 19.42 -4.81 -0.60
N ASN A 208 19.05 -4.73 0.68
CA ASN A 208 18.90 -5.93 1.53
C ASN A 208 17.71 -6.81 1.12
N LEU A 209 16.80 -6.26 0.30
CA LEU A 209 15.67 -6.98 -0.27
C LEU A 209 16.00 -7.65 -1.61
N ASP A 210 17.18 -7.38 -2.18
CA ASP A 210 17.72 -8.19 -3.26
C ASP A 210 18.14 -9.55 -2.68
N ALA A 211 17.64 -10.62 -3.27
CA ALA A 211 17.73 -11.94 -2.68
C ALA A 211 19.18 -12.44 -2.54
N GLU A 212 19.67 -12.56 -1.30
CA GLU A 212 20.51 -13.69 -0.88
C GLU A 212 19.68 -14.97 -0.72
N ASN A 213 18.35 -14.83 -0.62
CA ASN A 213 17.40 -15.92 -0.36
C ASN A 213 17.28 -16.95 -1.51
N ASP A 214 17.52 -16.53 -2.76
CA ASP A 214 17.49 -17.46 -3.91
C ASP A 214 18.75 -18.34 -3.94
N ARG A 215 19.91 -17.84 -3.46
CA ARG A 215 21.12 -18.67 -3.33
C ARG A 215 20.96 -19.74 -2.26
N GLU A 216 20.39 -19.41 -1.11
CA GLU A 216 20.17 -20.41 -0.04
C GLU A 216 19.10 -21.45 -0.43
N LEU A 217 18.09 -21.06 -1.23
CA LEU A 217 17.09 -21.98 -1.78
C LEU A 217 17.65 -22.86 -2.91
N GLU A 218 18.51 -22.30 -3.78
CA GLU A 218 19.23 -23.06 -4.80
C GLU A 218 20.24 -24.03 -4.16
N GLU A 219 21.03 -23.60 -3.17
CA GLU A 219 22.00 -24.45 -2.44
C GLU A 219 21.30 -25.61 -1.73
N ARG A 220 20.12 -25.39 -1.13
CA ARG A 220 19.30 -26.47 -0.54
C ARG A 220 18.82 -27.51 -1.55
N TRP A 221 18.60 -27.11 -2.80
CA TRP A 221 18.17 -28.03 -3.86
C TRP A 221 19.32 -28.90 -4.39
N PHE A 222 20.56 -28.42 -4.30
CA PHE A 222 21.74 -29.17 -4.71
C PHE A 222 22.30 -30.08 -3.60
N ASP A 223 22.10 -29.74 -2.32
CA ASP A 223 22.55 -30.58 -1.20
C ASP A 223 21.70 -31.85 -0.98
N GLU A 224 20.47 -31.93 -1.53
CA GLU A 224 19.60 -33.11 -1.39
C GLU A 224 19.87 -34.22 -2.45
N GLU A 225 20.68 -33.96 -3.49
CA GLU A 225 20.96 -34.95 -4.57
C GLU A 225 22.27 -35.75 -4.40
N ASP A 226 23.11 -35.44 -3.40
CA ASP A 226 24.42 -36.08 -3.21
C ASP A 226 24.47 -37.16 -2.08
N GLU A 227 23.33 -37.51 -1.47
CA GLU A 227 23.20 -38.63 -0.52
C GLU A 227 22.31 -39.75 -1.07
N ASP A 228 22.76 -40.49 -2.10
CA ASP A 228 22.38 -41.90 -2.35
C ASP A 228 23.37 -42.66 -3.28
#